data_AF-A0A2P6WF67-F1
#
_entry.id   AF-A0A2P6WF67-F1
#
_cell.length_a   1.000
_cell.length_b   1.000
_cell.length_c   1.000
_cell.angle_alpha   90.00
_cell.angle_beta   90.00
_cell.angle_gamma   90.00
#
_symmetry.space_group_name_H-M   'P 1'
#
loop_
_entity.id
_entity.type
_entity.pdbx_description
1 polymer ?
#
loop_
_entity_poly.entity_id
_entity_poly.type
_entity_poly.pdbx_seq_one_letter_code
_entity_poly.pdbx_strand_id
1 'polypeptide(L)'
;MAVILLSATFAMAAQSSAQNAAAPPKQTTAAAQQPSAQNAAAPAKQTAPSTKQTLVPKTQAEYDAYKAAAAQTDPAKMEAAATDFAQKFPDSDLRPFLFQQAMGMYQQADNQEKSLEMARVVLKYDPSNAVALLTAAQLLAERTTDNDLDKNERLAEAKTDAQSALQNAGSIAQPANMSPEQFAGAIAQLRGTAHEVLGTVAFKKLDYTTAINEYKAAAELEKEHTEAVVWLRLSIAYDKSNDFNSALDAAKKAIAASEPNSSVRKLAEQEKSRLDRLVPATVQPASK
;
A
#
# COMPACT_ATOMS: atom_id res chain seq x y z
N MET A 1 -0.07 -12.75 -5.47
CA MET A 1 -0.86 -11.60 -4.98
C MET A 1 -1.08 -10.64 -6.12
N ALA A 2 -2.33 -10.40 -6.51
CA ALA A 2 -2.63 -9.32 -7.45
C ALA A 2 -2.69 -8.02 -6.63
N VAL A 3 -1.59 -7.27 -6.60
CA VAL A 3 -1.61 -5.90 -6.07
C VAL A 3 -2.59 -5.14 -6.96
N ILE A 4 -3.68 -4.64 -6.36
CA ILE A 4 -4.61 -3.76 -7.07
C ILE A 4 -3.81 -2.52 -7.45
N LEU A 5 -3.42 -2.47 -8.72
CA LEU A 5 -2.80 -1.29 -9.28
C LEU A 5 -3.82 -0.17 -9.20
N LEU A 6 -3.62 0.74 -8.26
CA LEU A 6 -4.18 2.09 -8.33
C LEU A 6 -3.50 2.80 -9.51
N SER A 7 -3.85 2.38 -10.72
CA SER A 7 -3.63 3.16 -11.93
C SER A 7 -4.58 4.33 -11.86
N ALA A 8 -4.10 5.40 -11.22
CA ALA A 8 -4.87 6.62 -11.12
C ALA A 8 -4.97 7.27 -12.50
N THR A 9 -6.07 7.01 -13.21
CA THR A 9 -6.51 7.87 -14.30
C THR A 9 -7.00 9.17 -13.68
N PHE A 10 -6.10 10.15 -13.57
CA PHE A 10 -6.43 11.47 -13.06
C PHE A 10 -7.16 12.30 -14.11
N ALA A 11 -8.28 12.91 -13.72
CA ALA A 11 -8.85 14.01 -14.47
C ALA A 11 -7.97 15.25 -14.24
N MET A 12 -7.13 15.60 -15.23
CA MET A 12 -6.40 16.86 -15.20
C MET A 12 -7.36 18.01 -15.48
N ALA A 13 -7.57 18.88 -14.49
CA ALA A 13 -8.31 20.11 -14.68
C ALA A 13 -7.47 21.06 -15.53
N ALA A 14 -7.79 21.18 -16.82
CA ALA A 14 -7.27 22.25 -17.65
C ALA A 14 -7.83 23.58 -17.12
N GLN A 15 -7.06 24.30 -16.31
CA GLN A 15 -7.41 25.67 -15.93
C GLN A 15 -7.17 26.58 -17.14
N SER A 16 -8.22 26.84 -17.90
CA SER A 16 -8.25 27.96 -18.84
C SER A 16 -8.26 29.26 -18.05
N SER A 17 -7.09 29.89 -17.94
CA SER A 17 -6.98 31.26 -17.45
C SER A 17 -7.49 32.22 -18.54
N ALA A 18 -8.76 32.63 -18.43
CA ALA A 18 -9.28 33.80 -19.13
C ALA A 18 -9.74 34.84 -18.11
N GLN A 19 -9.06 35.99 -18.16
CA GLN A 19 -9.28 37.19 -17.35
C GLN A 19 -10.59 37.91 -17.69
N ASN A 20 -11.06 38.69 -16.70
CA ASN A 20 -11.91 39.88 -16.79
C ASN A 20 -13.35 39.71 -17.31
N ALA A 21 -14.34 39.96 -16.45
CA ALA A 21 -14.90 41.32 -16.23
C ALA A 21 -16.26 41.28 -15.50
N ALA A 22 -16.47 42.30 -14.68
CA ALA A 22 -17.75 42.90 -14.29
C ALA A 22 -18.74 42.10 -13.40
N ALA A 23 -18.77 42.49 -12.12
CA ALA A 23 -20.04 42.58 -11.36
C ALA A 23 -20.94 43.68 -11.98
N PRO A 24 -22.29 43.62 -11.86
CA PRO A 24 -22.97 44.22 -10.69
C PRO A 24 -24.34 43.54 -10.35
N PRO A 25 -25.31 44.14 -9.61
CA PRO A 25 -25.36 44.06 -8.15
C PRO A 25 -26.74 43.65 -7.55
N LYS A 26 -26.71 43.31 -6.25
CA LYS A 26 -27.74 43.50 -5.19
C LYS A 26 -29.15 42.90 -5.38
N GLN A 27 -29.55 42.08 -4.39
CA GLN A 27 -30.88 42.21 -3.79
C GLN A 27 -30.80 42.07 -2.26
N THR A 28 -31.42 43.07 -1.63
CA THR A 28 -31.59 43.34 -0.22
C THR A 28 -32.76 42.56 0.37
N THR A 29 -32.61 42.06 1.60
CA THR A 29 -33.65 42.13 2.64
C THR A 29 -33.01 42.27 4.02
N ALA A 30 -33.42 43.33 4.73
CA ALA A 30 -33.23 43.59 6.15
C ALA A 30 -34.16 42.66 6.97
N ALA A 31 -34.13 42.50 8.30
CA ALA A 31 -33.56 43.23 9.43
C ALA A 31 -33.60 42.30 10.67
N ALA A 32 -32.69 42.46 11.64
CA ALA A 32 -32.98 42.59 13.09
C ALA A 32 -31.70 42.48 13.97
N GLN A 33 -31.54 43.50 14.81
CA GLN A 33 -30.65 43.78 15.95
C GLN A 33 -30.70 42.70 17.07
N GLN A 34 -29.77 42.46 18.02
CA GLN A 34 -28.42 42.94 18.43
C GLN A 34 -27.94 41.98 19.59
N PRO A 35 -26.92 42.29 20.42
CA PRO A 35 -25.64 41.59 20.51
C PRO A 35 -25.47 40.66 21.74
N SER A 36 -24.58 39.67 21.66
CA SER A 36 -23.89 39.17 22.86
C SER A 36 -22.45 38.78 22.53
N ALA A 37 -21.54 39.43 23.24
CA ALA A 37 -20.13 39.12 23.24
C ALA A 37 -19.90 37.93 24.17
N GLN A 38 -19.21 36.90 23.69
CA GLN A 38 -18.49 35.97 24.56
C GLN A 38 -17.32 35.36 23.80
N ASN A 39 -16.13 35.78 24.24
CA ASN A 39 -14.85 35.12 23.98
C ASN A 39 -14.98 33.63 24.33
N ALA A 40 -14.90 32.78 23.32
CA ALA A 40 -14.53 31.38 23.49
C ALA A 40 -13.29 31.12 22.63
N ALA A 41 -12.21 30.73 23.30
CA ALA A 41 -10.92 30.44 22.71
C ALA A 41 -11.05 29.44 21.55
N ALA A 42 -10.53 29.82 20.37
CA ALA A 42 -10.40 28.92 19.25
C ALA A 42 -9.38 27.82 19.59
N PRO A 43 -9.70 26.52 19.44
CA PRO A 43 -8.69 25.48 19.49
C PRO A 43 -7.70 25.71 18.34
N ALA A 44 -6.41 25.62 18.68
CA ALA A 44 -5.31 25.73 17.75
C ALA A 44 -5.58 24.90 16.48
N LYS A 45 -5.60 25.57 15.33
CA LYS A 45 -5.53 24.90 14.03
C LYS A 45 -4.25 24.07 14.03
N GLN A 46 -4.40 22.76 14.21
CA GLN A 46 -3.40 21.81 13.75
C GLN A 46 -3.20 22.10 12.26
N THR A 47 -2.01 22.59 11.95
CA THR A 47 -1.49 22.68 10.59
C THR A 47 -1.45 21.28 10.02
N ALA A 48 -2.53 20.89 9.33
CA ALA A 48 -2.53 19.73 8.47
C ALA A 48 -1.42 19.91 7.41
N PRO A 49 -0.48 18.97 7.28
CA PRO A 49 0.44 18.99 6.18
C PRO A 49 -0.30 18.72 4.87
N SER A 50 -0.05 19.60 3.91
CA SER A 50 -0.03 19.34 2.47
C SER A 50 -1.36 19.13 1.76
N THR A 51 -1.78 20.25 1.15
CA THR A 51 -2.69 20.37 0.01
C THR A 51 -2.68 19.18 -0.93
N LYS A 52 -3.88 18.70 -1.29
CA LYS A 52 -4.16 17.91 -2.50
C LYS A 52 -3.22 18.37 -3.63
N GLN A 53 -2.23 17.55 -3.98
CA GLN A 53 -1.41 17.76 -5.18
C GLN A 53 -2.33 17.52 -6.38
N THR A 54 -3.06 18.56 -6.78
CA THR A 54 -3.62 18.62 -8.14
C THR A 54 -2.44 18.59 -9.09
N LEU A 55 -2.36 17.52 -9.87
CA LEU A 55 -1.35 17.33 -10.91
C LEU A 55 -1.60 18.35 -12.02
N VAL A 56 -0.79 19.41 -12.05
CA VAL A 56 -0.91 20.46 -13.06
C VAL A 56 0.36 20.43 -13.91
N PRO A 57 0.29 20.02 -15.19
CA PRO A 57 1.41 20.22 -16.12
C PRO A 57 1.75 21.71 -16.16
N LYS A 58 3.04 22.05 -16.08
CA LYS A 58 3.54 23.44 -16.08
C LYS A 58 3.43 24.08 -17.45
N THR A 59 3.46 23.28 -18.52
CA THR A 59 3.30 23.76 -19.90
C THR A 59 2.46 22.81 -20.76
N GLN A 60 1.92 23.33 -21.87
CA GLN A 60 1.22 22.50 -22.86
C GLN A 60 2.15 21.43 -23.47
N ALA A 61 3.41 21.79 -23.74
CA ALA A 61 4.39 20.85 -24.30
C ALA A 61 4.69 19.69 -23.34
N GLU A 62 4.75 19.97 -22.04
CA GLU A 62 4.87 18.95 -20.99
C GLU A 62 3.63 18.06 -20.95
N TYR A 63 2.43 18.64 -20.99
CA TYR A 63 1.19 17.85 -21.00
C TYR A 63 1.10 16.91 -22.21
N ASP A 64 1.44 17.39 -23.40
CA ASP A 64 1.39 16.57 -24.61
C ASP A 64 2.45 15.46 -24.59
N ALA A 65 3.65 15.74 -24.08
CA ALA A 65 4.68 14.73 -23.90
C ALA A 65 4.29 13.69 -22.84
N TYR A 66 3.67 14.11 -21.74
CA TYR A 66 3.17 13.20 -20.70
C TYR A 66 2.12 12.26 -21.27
N LYS A 67 1.11 12.77 -22.00
CA LYS A 67 0.09 11.93 -22.65
C LYS A 67 0.70 10.93 -23.61
N ALA A 68 1.68 11.35 -24.42
CA ALA A 68 2.34 10.47 -25.37
C ALA A 68 3.13 9.35 -24.68
N ALA A 69 3.79 9.66 -23.56
CA ALA A 69 4.49 8.68 -22.74
C ALA A 69 3.52 7.72 -22.03
N ALA A 70 2.47 8.25 -21.40
CA ALA A 70 1.48 7.46 -20.66
C ALA A 70 0.65 6.50 -21.54
N ALA A 71 0.67 6.69 -22.86
CA ALA A 71 0.00 5.82 -23.82
C ALA A 71 0.77 4.51 -24.12
N GLN A 72 1.99 4.34 -23.61
CA GLN A 72 2.75 3.11 -23.83
C GLN A 72 2.13 1.92 -23.07
N THR A 73 2.03 0.78 -23.75
CA THR A 73 1.44 -0.47 -23.22
C THR A 73 2.46 -1.61 -23.05
N ASP A 74 3.70 -1.38 -23.46
CA ASP A 74 4.84 -2.27 -23.21
C ASP A 74 5.70 -1.71 -22.07
N PRO A 75 6.13 -2.52 -21.09
CA PRO A 75 6.86 -2.03 -19.92
C PRO A 75 8.20 -1.36 -20.27
N ALA A 76 8.96 -1.90 -21.23
CA ALA A 76 10.24 -1.33 -21.63
C ALA A 76 10.07 -0.02 -22.40
N LYS A 77 9.06 0.06 -23.28
CA LYS A 77 8.72 1.33 -23.96
C LYS A 77 8.19 2.38 -22.98
N MET A 78 7.44 1.97 -21.96
CA MET A 78 6.97 2.86 -20.90
C MET A 78 8.15 3.42 -20.08
N GLU A 79 9.10 2.58 -19.68
CA GLU A 79 10.33 3.01 -18.99
C GLU A 79 11.15 3.98 -19.85
N ALA A 80 11.35 3.67 -21.13
CA ALA A 80 12.06 4.54 -22.06
C ALA A 80 11.36 5.90 -22.20
N ALA A 81 10.04 5.91 -22.41
CA ALA A 81 9.26 7.13 -22.53
C ALA A 81 9.24 7.97 -21.23
N ALA A 82 9.19 7.31 -20.07
CA ALA A 82 9.31 7.97 -18.76
C ALA A 82 10.69 8.64 -18.59
N THR A 83 11.75 7.95 -19.02
CA THR A 83 13.13 8.45 -18.99
C THR A 83 13.30 9.66 -19.90
N ASP A 84 12.85 9.57 -21.15
CA ASP A 84 12.89 10.67 -22.12
C ASP A 84 12.12 11.89 -21.62
N PHE A 85 10.93 11.66 -21.02
CA PHE A 85 10.14 12.72 -20.41
C PHE A 85 10.90 13.40 -19.25
N ALA A 86 11.49 12.62 -18.35
CA ALA A 86 12.22 13.15 -17.20
C ALA A 86 13.47 13.95 -17.60
N GLN A 87 14.14 13.56 -18.69
CA GLN A 87 15.27 14.32 -19.26
C GLN A 87 14.81 15.63 -19.90
N LYS A 88 13.69 15.59 -20.64
CA LYS A 88 13.14 16.78 -21.33
C LYS A 88 12.49 17.78 -20.38
N PHE A 89 11.90 17.30 -19.29
CA PHE A 89 11.21 18.12 -18.29
C PHE A 89 11.75 17.83 -16.87
N PRO A 90 12.99 18.24 -16.57
CA PRO A 90 13.67 17.94 -15.29
C PRO A 90 13.06 18.65 -14.08
N ASP A 91 12.14 19.59 -14.28
CA ASP A 91 11.39 20.24 -13.20
C ASP A 91 9.94 19.74 -13.13
N SER A 92 9.53 18.77 -13.96
CA SER A 92 8.14 18.31 -14.00
C SER A 92 7.76 17.55 -12.73
N ASP A 93 6.55 17.83 -12.22
CA ASP A 93 5.96 17.07 -11.11
C ASP A 93 5.28 15.77 -11.60
N LEU A 94 5.23 15.54 -12.92
CA LEU A 94 4.61 14.36 -13.54
C LEU A 94 5.56 13.15 -13.68
N ARG A 95 6.86 13.35 -13.45
CA ARG A 95 7.88 12.29 -13.54
C ARG A 95 7.56 11.04 -12.70
N PRO A 96 7.27 11.13 -11.39
CA PRO A 96 7.01 9.93 -10.59
C PRO A 96 5.83 9.11 -11.12
N PHE A 97 4.84 9.74 -11.76
CA PHE A 97 3.65 9.04 -12.28
C PHE A 97 3.97 8.12 -13.46
N LEU A 98 4.82 8.55 -14.39
CA LEU A 98 5.25 7.71 -15.52
C LEU A 98 6.09 6.53 -15.03
N PHE A 99 7.01 6.75 -14.09
CA PHE A 99 7.79 5.66 -13.51
C PHE A 99 6.94 4.71 -12.66
N GLN A 100 5.92 5.22 -11.95
CA GLN A 100 4.98 4.38 -11.20
C GLN A 100 4.13 3.51 -12.13
N GLN A 101 3.73 4.01 -13.30
CA GLN A 101 3.06 3.20 -14.32
C GLN A 101 4.01 2.14 -14.89
N ALA A 102 5.26 2.47 -15.22
CA ALA A 102 6.26 1.48 -15.63
C ALA A 102 6.49 0.40 -14.55
N MET A 103 6.62 0.81 -13.28
CA MET A 103 6.72 -0.08 -12.11
C MET A 103 5.55 -1.07 -12.08
N GLY A 104 4.32 -0.58 -12.24
CA GLY A 104 3.13 -1.43 -12.25
C GLY A 104 3.09 -2.41 -13.42
N MET A 105 3.55 -2.00 -14.59
CA MET A 105 3.64 -2.89 -15.76
C MET A 105 4.70 -3.98 -15.56
N TYR A 106 5.83 -3.65 -14.95
CA TYR A 106 6.83 -4.66 -14.57
C TYR A 106 6.31 -5.62 -13.48
N GLN A 107 5.50 -5.14 -12.53
CA GLN A 107 4.87 -6.02 -11.54
C GLN A 107 3.91 -7.01 -12.20
N GLN A 108 3.09 -6.56 -13.16
CA GLN A 108 2.20 -7.43 -13.93
C GLN A 108 2.96 -8.46 -14.77
N ALA A 109 4.14 -8.08 -15.27
CA ALA A 109 5.01 -8.96 -16.03
C ALA A 109 5.87 -9.90 -15.15
N ASP A 110 5.64 -9.92 -13.84
CA ASP A 110 6.44 -10.66 -12.84
C ASP A 110 7.95 -10.35 -12.90
N ASN A 111 8.31 -9.15 -13.39
CA ASN A 111 9.69 -8.70 -13.46
C ASN A 111 10.06 -7.94 -12.18
N GLN A 112 10.29 -8.70 -11.12
CA GLN A 112 10.56 -8.20 -9.78
C GLN A 112 11.79 -7.28 -9.69
N GLU A 113 12.84 -7.54 -10.49
CA GLU A 113 14.04 -6.71 -10.50
C GLU A 113 13.73 -5.31 -11.05
N LYS A 114 13.07 -5.25 -12.21
CA LYS A 114 12.65 -3.96 -12.79
C LYS A 114 11.57 -3.27 -11.97
N SER A 115 10.67 -4.01 -11.32
CA SER A 115 9.71 -3.42 -10.37
C SER A 115 10.41 -2.72 -9.20
N LEU A 116 11.43 -3.34 -8.60
CA LEU A 116 12.21 -2.72 -7.52
C LEU A 116 13.01 -1.52 -8.02
N GLU A 117 13.63 -1.63 -9.20
CA GLU A 117 14.33 -0.52 -9.83
C GLU A 117 13.41 0.68 -10.03
N MET A 118 12.23 0.48 -10.64
CA MET A 118 11.27 1.55 -10.87
C MET A 118 10.68 2.10 -9.58
N ALA A 119 10.44 1.28 -8.56
CA ALA A 119 10.03 1.76 -7.25
C ALA A 119 11.06 2.74 -6.68
N ARG A 120 12.35 2.40 -6.73
CA ARG A 120 13.44 3.30 -6.30
C ARG A 120 13.50 4.58 -7.12
N VAL A 121 13.25 4.51 -8.43
CA VAL A 121 13.18 5.71 -9.29
C VAL A 121 12.00 6.60 -8.89
N VAL A 122 10.82 6.04 -8.61
CA VAL A 122 9.67 6.80 -8.10
C VAL A 122 10.04 7.51 -6.80
N LEU A 123 10.64 6.78 -5.84
CA LEU A 123 11.01 7.31 -4.53
C LEU A 123 12.08 8.41 -4.58
N LYS A 124 12.91 8.43 -5.62
CA LYS A 124 13.83 9.55 -5.88
C LYS A 124 13.09 10.87 -6.14
N TYR A 125 11.92 10.82 -6.76
CA TYR A 125 11.12 12.00 -7.11
C TYR A 125 9.99 12.27 -6.10
N ASP A 126 9.42 11.23 -5.52
CA ASP A 126 8.37 11.29 -4.50
C ASP A 126 8.70 10.30 -3.37
N PRO A 127 9.51 10.73 -2.37
CA PRO A 127 9.90 9.88 -1.24
C PRO A 127 8.73 9.43 -0.36
N SER A 128 7.57 10.09 -0.47
CA SER A 128 6.36 9.78 0.29
C SER A 128 5.40 8.85 -0.45
N ASN A 129 5.75 8.40 -1.66
CA ASN A 129 4.87 7.58 -2.47
C ASN A 129 4.60 6.22 -1.81
N ALA A 130 3.45 6.09 -1.14
CA ALA A 130 3.11 4.91 -0.36
C ALA A 130 3.07 3.61 -1.20
N VAL A 131 2.72 3.69 -2.50
CA VAL A 131 2.66 2.53 -3.40
C VAL A 131 4.08 2.05 -3.76
N ALA A 132 4.98 2.97 -4.10
CA ALA A 132 6.37 2.63 -4.40
C ALA A 132 7.12 2.15 -3.15
N LEU A 133 6.90 2.79 -2.00
CA LEU A 133 7.43 2.35 -0.70
C LEU A 133 7.01 0.91 -0.40
N LEU A 134 5.70 0.61 -0.48
CA LEU A 134 5.20 -0.74 -0.23
C LEU A 134 5.77 -1.77 -1.21
N THR A 135 5.86 -1.41 -2.50
CA THR A 135 6.44 -2.28 -3.54
C THR A 135 7.89 -2.63 -3.21
N ALA A 136 8.71 -1.62 -2.90
CA ALA A 136 10.12 -1.83 -2.55
C ALA A 136 10.23 -2.70 -1.29
N ALA A 137 9.46 -2.39 -0.25
CA ALA A 137 9.44 -3.11 1.00
C ALA A 137 9.11 -4.60 0.83
N GLN A 138 8.09 -4.90 0.04
CA GLN A 138 7.67 -6.27 -0.24
C GLN A 138 8.74 -7.05 -0.98
N LEU A 139 9.27 -6.49 -2.08
CA LEU A 139 10.29 -7.15 -2.88
C LEU A 139 11.58 -7.39 -2.08
N LEU A 140 11.98 -6.44 -1.23
CA LEU A 140 13.13 -6.59 -0.34
C LEU A 140 12.89 -7.68 0.72
N ALA A 141 11.73 -7.68 1.39
CA ALA A 141 11.43 -8.65 2.43
C ALA A 141 11.33 -10.09 1.87
N GLU A 142 10.62 -10.26 0.76
CA GLU A 142 10.39 -11.59 0.17
C GLU A 142 11.66 -12.20 -0.41
N ARG A 143 12.47 -11.40 -1.12
CA ARG A 143 13.68 -11.88 -1.80
C ARG A 143 14.89 -12.02 -0.89
N THR A 144 14.85 -11.45 0.32
CA THR A 144 15.95 -11.62 1.28
C THR A 144 15.91 -13.00 1.91
N THR A 145 17.01 -13.73 1.78
CA THR A 145 17.22 -15.08 2.32
C THR A 145 18.23 -15.05 3.47
N ASP A 146 18.36 -16.18 4.18
CA ASP A 146 19.33 -16.29 5.27
C ASP A 146 20.79 -16.30 4.81
N ASN A 147 21.05 -16.54 3.51
CA ASN A 147 22.39 -16.61 2.94
C ASN A 147 22.88 -15.29 2.34
N ASP A 148 22.03 -14.26 2.30
CA ASP A 148 22.40 -12.96 1.74
C ASP A 148 23.33 -12.18 2.68
N LEU A 149 24.47 -11.73 2.17
CA LEU A 149 25.44 -10.95 2.94
C LEU A 149 24.86 -9.61 3.42
N ASP A 150 23.95 -9.02 2.63
CA ASP A 150 23.26 -7.76 2.91
C ASP A 150 21.88 -7.98 3.57
N LYS A 151 21.58 -9.19 4.09
CA LYS A 151 20.28 -9.53 4.70
C LYS A 151 19.79 -8.47 5.68
N ASN A 152 20.64 -8.06 6.63
CA ASN A 152 20.22 -7.13 7.68
C ASN A 152 19.88 -5.75 7.14
N GLU A 153 20.62 -5.28 6.14
CA GLU A 153 20.41 -3.98 5.48
C GLU A 153 19.11 -4.01 4.68
N ARG A 154 18.88 -5.04 3.86
CA ARG A 154 17.64 -5.20 3.10
C ARG A 154 16.40 -5.29 3.99
N LEU A 155 16.49 -6.03 5.10
CA LEU A 155 15.38 -6.13 6.05
C LEU A 155 15.18 -4.83 6.84
N ALA A 156 16.19 -3.98 7.00
CA ALA A 156 16.06 -2.67 7.61
C ALA A 156 15.42 -1.66 6.64
N GLU A 157 15.82 -1.67 5.37
CA GLU A 157 15.20 -0.90 4.29
C GLU A 157 13.73 -1.30 4.15
N ALA A 158 13.42 -2.59 4.03
CA ALA A 158 12.05 -3.09 3.94
C ALA A 158 11.16 -2.67 5.11
N LYS A 159 11.69 -2.72 6.35
CA LYS A 159 10.95 -2.24 7.52
C LYS A 159 10.64 -0.76 7.42
N THR A 160 11.63 0.04 7.04
CA THR A 160 11.52 1.50 6.95
C THR A 160 10.49 1.87 5.89
N ASP A 161 10.60 1.28 4.70
CA ASP A 161 9.69 1.53 3.60
C ASP A 161 8.25 1.12 3.93
N ALA A 162 8.02 -0.04 4.54
CA ALA A 162 6.68 -0.46 4.96
C ALA A 162 6.07 0.47 6.03
N GLN A 163 6.87 0.94 7.00
CA GLN A 163 6.41 1.92 7.99
C GLN A 163 6.06 3.26 7.35
N SER A 164 6.89 3.73 6.42
CA SER A 164 6.61 4.95 5.66
C SER A 164 5.39 4.79 4.75
N ALA A 165 5.16 3.61 4.17
CA ALA A 165 3.95 3.33 3.40
C ALA A 165 2.69 3.45 4.26
N LEU A 166 2.69 2.90 5.49
CA LEU A 166 1.59 3.05 6.44
C LEU A 166 1.32 4.51 6.79
N GLN A 167 2.38 5.28 7.07
CA GLN A 167 2.28 6.70 7.41
C GLN A 167 1.69 7.53 6.27
N ASN A 168 2.07 7.22 5.02
CA ASN A 168 1.67 7.98 3.84
C ASN A 168 0.40 7.43 3.16
N ALA A 169 -0.14 6.28 3.58
CA ALA A 169 -1.32 5.67 2.98
C ALA A 169 -2.53 6.62 2.92
N GLY A 170 -2.71 7.45 3.96
CA GLY A 170 -3.82 8.42 4.03
C GLY A 170 -3.69 9.60 3.06
N SER A 171 -2.52 9.80 2.46
CA SER A 171 -2.25 10.91 1.52
C SER A 171 -2.58 10.54 0.07
N ILE A 172 -2.88 9.27 -0.22
CA ILE A 172 -3.26 8.84 -1.55
C ILE A 172 -4.59 9.52 -1.92
N ALA A 173 -4.62 10.15 -3.08
CA ALA A 173 -5.84 10.75 -3.61
C ALA A 173 -6.75 9.67 -4.21
N GLN A 174 -8.04 9.73 -3.89
CA GLN A 174 -9.04 8.85 -4.49
C GLN A 174 -9.09 9.05 -6.03
N PRO A 175 -8.91 7.99 -6.83
CA PRO A 175 -9.09 8.07 -8.28
C PRO A 175 -10.54 8.41 -8.66
N ALA A 176 -10.73 9.21 -9.72
CA ALA A 176 -12.06 9.67 -10.15
C ALA A 176 -13.00 8.54 -10.61
N ASN A 177 -12.44 7.41 -11.01
CA ASN A 177 -13.14 6.21 -11.48
C ASN A 177 -13.44 5.18 -10.36
N MET A 178 -13.12 5.49 -9.11
CA MET A 178 -13.26 4.58 -7.98
C MET A 178 -14.30 5.12 -6.99
N SER A 179 -15.21 4.25 -6.51
CA SER A 179 -16.16 4.64 -5.46
C SER A 179 -15.43 4.88 -4.13
N PRO A 180 -16.00 5.67 -3.18
CA PRO A 180 -15.39 5.85 -1.87
C PRO A 180 -15.16 4.54 -1.11
N GLU A 181 -16.06 3.56 -1.27
CA GLU A 181 -15.95 2.24 -0.64
C GLU A 181 -14.82 1.41 -1.25
N GLN A 182 -14.73 1.37 -2.58
CA GLN A 182 -13.63 0.71 -3.28
C GLN A 182 -12.28 1.32 -2.91
N PHE A 183 -12.23 2.65 -2.79
CA PHE A 183 -11.03 3.36 -2.38
C PHE A 183 -10.65 3.05 -0.93
N ALA A 184 -11.61 3.07 -0.01
CA ALA A 184 -11.38 2.69 1.37
C ALA A 184 -10.87 1.24 1.48
N GLY A 185 -11.42 0.32 0.69
CA GLY A 185 -10.94 -1.06 0.58
C GLY A 185 -9.50 -1.14 0.07
N ALA A 186 -9.15 -0.38 -0.98
CA ALA A 186 -7.79 -0.34 -1.51
C ALA A 186 -6.77 0.22 -0.49
N ILE A 187 -7.14 1.24 0.28
CA ILE A 187 -6.30 1.77 1.36
C ILE A 187 -6.17 0.77 2.51
N ALA A 188 -7.24 0.05 2.86
CA ALA A 188 -7.19 -1.00 3.87
C ALA A 188 -6.26 -2.14 3.43
N GLN A 189 -6.34 -2.58 2.17
CA GLN A 189 -5.44 -3.58 1.60
C GLN A 189 -3.99 -3.10 1.60
N LEU A 190 -3.71 -1.87 1.15
CA LEU A 190 -2.35 -1.31 1.18
C LEU A 190 -1.76 -1.31 2.59
N ARG A 191 -2.56 -0.96 3.60
CA ARG A 191 -2.15 -1.02 5.01
C ARG A 191 -1.96 -2.46 5.47
N GLY A 192 -2.87 -3.37 5.10
CA GLY A 192 -2.77 -4.79 5.42
C GLY A 192 -1.48 -5.41 4.89
N THR A 193 -1.16 -5.19 3.61
CA THR A 193 0.09 -5.64 3.00
C THR A 193 1.32 -5.02 3.65
N ALA A 194 1.29 -3.74 4.05
CA ALA A 194 2.41 -3.16 4.78
C ALA A 194 2.64 -3.85 6.15
N HIS A 195 1.56 -4.18 6.88
CA HIS A 195 1.66 -4.99 8.09
C HIS A 195 2.17 -6.42 7.80
N GLU A 196 1.76 -7.05 6.69
CA GLU A 196 2.31 -8.34 6.27
C GLU A 196 3.83 -8.29 6.03
N VAL A 197 4.31 -7.22 5.37
CA VAL A 197 5.75 -7.01 5.14
C VAL A 197 6.48 -6.83 6.47
N LEU A 198 5.94 -6.03 7.40
CA LEU A 198 6.52 -5.86 8.73
C LEU A 198 6.59 -7.17 9.51
N GLY A 199 5.52 -7.98 9.45
CA GLY A 199 5.49 -9.31 10.05
C GLY A 199 6.52 -10.25 9.44
N THR A 200 6.72 -10.18 8.12
CA THR A 200 7.71 -10.97 7.39
C THR A 200 9.13 -10.59 7.77
N VAL A 201 9.41 -9.28 7.87
CA VAL A 201 10.70 -8.78 8.35
C VAL A 201 10.97 -9.23 9.78
N ALA A 202 10.00 -9.09 10.68
CA ALA A 202 10.13 -9.51 12.07
C ALA A 202 10.39 -11.03 12.17
N PHE A 203 9.64 -11.83 11.41
CA PHE A 203 9.81 -13.28 11.35
C PHE A 203 11.22 -13.69 10.90
N LYS A 204 11.75 -13.06 9.84
CA LYS A 204 13.12 -13.31 9.34
C LYS A 204 14.22 -12.85 10.29
N LYS A 205 13.87 -11.95 11.22
CA LYS A 205 14.70 -11.53 12.36
C LYS A 205 14.45 -12.35 13.63
N LEU A 206 13.64 -13.41 13.54
CA LEU A 206 13.25 -14.30 14.64
C LEU A 206 12.47 -13.60 15.77
N ASP A 207 11.96 -12.40 15.51
CA ASP A 207 11.07 -11.67 16.43
C ASP A 207 9.62 -12.11 16.17
N TYR A 208 9.30 -13.30 16.69
CA TYR A 208 7.99 -13.91 16.46
C TYR A 208 6.85 -13.19 17.15
N THR A 209 7.11 -12.49 18.26
CA THR A 209 6.09 -11.68 18.94
C THR A 209 5.64 -10.51 18.07
N THR A 210 6.59 -9.76 17.50
CA THR A 210 6.25 -8.70 16.55
C THR A 210 5.62 -9.29 15.29
N ALA A 211 6.13 -10.40 14.76
CA ALA A 211 5.54 -11.04 13.59
C ALA A 211 4.06 -11.40 13.78
N ILE A 212 3.70 -12.02 14.92
CA ILE A 212 2.32 -12.36 15.26
C ILE A 212 1.43 -11.11 15.28
N ASN A 213 1.88 -10.04 15.94
CA ASN A 213 1.09 -8.81 16.06
C ASN A 213 0.85 -8.15 14.69
N GLU A 214 1.87 -8.10 13.84
CA GLU A 214 1.78 -7.50 12.52
C GLU A 214 0.89 -8.33 11.57
N TYR A 215 1.03 -9.66 11.54
CA TYR A 215 0.13 -10.50 10.73
C TYR A 215 -1.33 -10.44 11.20
N LYS A 216 -1.57 -10.29 12.51
CA LYS A 216 -2.93 -10.05 13.02
C LYS A 216 -3.48 -8.71 12.55
N ALA A 217 -2.68 -7.65 12.61
CA ALA A 217 -3.08 -6.33 12.13
C ALA A 217 -3.42 -6.37 10.63
N ALA A 218 -2.63 -7.09 9.82
CA ALA A 218 -2.93 -7.32 8.41
C ALA A 218 -4.31 -7.99 8.23
N ALA A 219 -4.55 -9.10 8.92
CA ALA A 219 -5.81 -9.83 8.84
C ALA A 219 -7.03 -9.04 9.35
N GLU A 220 -6.85 -8.18 10.36
CA GLU A 220 -7.92 -7.30 10.88
C GLU A 220 -8.31 -6.21 9.87
N LEU A 221 -7.35 -5.70 9.11
CA LEU A 221 -7.59 -4.70 8.07
C LEU A 221 -8.24 -5.30 6.82
N GLU A 222 -7.78 -6.48 6.41
CA GLU A 222 -8.25 -7.16 5.19
C GLU A 222 -9.55 -7.94 5.41
N LYS A 223 -9.84 -8.35 6.64
CA LYS A 223 -11.08 -9.04 7.05
C LYS A 223 -11.35 -10.29 6.19
N GLU A 224 -12.51 -10.37 5.56
CA GLU A 224 -12.94 -11.44 4.65
C GLU A 224 -12.01 -11.59 3.43
N HIS A 225 -11.23 -10.55 3.10
CA HIS A 225 -10.27 -10.55 1.98
C HIS A 225 -8.85 -10.96 2.39
N THR A 226 -8.63 -11.34 3.67
CA THR A 226 -7.31 -11.76 4.14
C THR A 226 -6.82 -12.96 3.34
N GLU A 227 -5.65 -12.84 2.71
CA GLU A 227 -5.12 -13.93 1.89
C GLU A 227 -4.68 -15.13 2.76
N ALA A 228 -4.84 -16.34 2.22
CA ALA A 228 -4.44 -17.57 2.90
C ALA A 228 -2.98 -17.59 3.36
N VAL A 229 -2.09 -16.91 2.63
CA VAL A 229 -0.67 -16.82 2.97
C VAL A 229 -0.43 -16.06 4.28
N VAL A 230 -1.23 -15.03 4.58
CA VAL A 230 -1.15 -14.27 5.83
C VAL A 230 -1.49 -15.17 7.01
N TRP A 231 -2.57 -15.94 6.90
CA TRP A 231 -2.95 -16.93 7.91
C TRP A 231 -1.91 -18.03 8.10
N LEU A 232 -1.31 -18.52 7.02
CA LEU A 232 -0.24 -19.52 7.09
C LEU A 232 1.00 -18.95 7.79
N ARG A 233 1.43 -17.73 7.45
CA ARG A 233 2.57 -17.07 8.10
C ARG A 233 2.29 -16.82 9.59
N LEU A 234 1.07 -16.43 9.94
CA LEU A 234 0.64 -16.29 11.34
C LEU A 234 0.68 -17.62 12.09
N SER A 235 0.21 -18.72 11.47
CA SER A 235 0.32 -20.07 12.04
C SER A 235 1.75 -20.43 12.38
N ILE A 236 2.68 -20.22 11.44
CA ILE A 236 4.09 -20.55 11.62
C ILE A 236 4.70 -19.66 12.70
N ALA A 237 4.34 -18.38 12.78
CA ALA A 237 4.84 -17.49 13.83
C ALA A 237 4.38 -17.92 15.25
N TYR A 238 3.13 -18.37 15.39
CA TYR A 238 2.64 -18.96 16.63
C TYR A 238 3.36 -20.27 16.98
N ASP A 239 3.56 -21.16 16.01
CA ASP A 239 4.30 -22.41 16.21
C ASP A 239 5.73 -22.15 16.70
N LYS A 240 6.43 -21.20 16.08
CA LYS A 240 7.77 -20.78 16.51
C LYS A 240 7.80 -20.15 17.90
N SER A 241 6.66 -19.67 18.39
CA SER A 241 6.46 -19.15 19.74
C SER A 241 5.94 -20.21 20.73
N ASN A 242 5.80 -21.47 20.28
CA ASN A 242 5.20 -22.60 21.01
C ASN A 242 3.72 -22.42 21.41
N ASP A 243 2.99 -21.48 20.79
CA ASP A 243 1.54 -21.37 20.96
C ASP A 243 0.82 -22.26 19.94
N PHE A 244 0.89 -23.57 20.18
CA PHE A 244 0.39 -24.57 19.23
C PHE A 244 -1.13 -24.49 19.00
N ASN A 245 -1.90 -24.01 19.98
CA ASN A 245 -3.35 -23.85 19.83
C ASN A 245 -3.67 -22.71 18.85
N SER A 246 -3.07 -21.54 19.04
CA SER A 246 -3.25 -20.42 18.13
C SER A 246 -2.68 -20.71 16.75
N ALA A 247 -1.56 -21.45 16.66
CA ALA A 247 -1.01 -21.94 15.41
C ALA A 247 -2.01 -22.81 14.66
N LEU A 248 -2.60 -23.80 15.35
CA LEU A 248 -3.55 -24.74 14.74
C LEU A 248 -4.79 -24.02 14.20
N ASP A 249 -5.29 -23.01 14.93
CA ASP A 249 -6.43 -22.23 14.48
C ASP A 249 -6.10 -21.33 13.28
N ALA A 250 -4.91 -20.72 13.25
CA ALA A 250 -4.44 -19.97 12.09
C ALA A 250 -4.24 -20.87 10.85
N ALA A 251 -3.73 -22.10 11.02
CA ALA A 251 -3.61 -23.07 9.93
C ALA A 251 -4.99 -23.44 9.34
N LYS A 252 -6.01 -23.65 10.19
CA LYS A 252 -7.39 -23.89 9.73
C LYS A 252 -7.94 -22.71 8.93
N LYS A 253 -7.69 -21.47 9.37
CA LYS A 253 -8.07 -20.26 8.63
C LYS A 253 -7.36 -20.17 7.28
N ALA A 254 -6.07 -20.52 7.22
CA ALA A 254 -5.32 -20.57 5.97
C ALA A 254 -5.93 -21.58 4.97
N ILE A 255 -6.33 -22.76 5.44
CA ILE A 255 -7.01 -23.76 4.60
C ILE A 255 -8.36 -23.22 4.12
N ALA A 256 -9.17 -22.62 5.00
CA ALA A 256 -10.48 -22.09 4.66
C ALA A 256 -10.42 -20.94 3.65
N ALA A 257 -9.40 -20.09 3.73
CA ALA A 257 -9.17 -18.97 2.82
C ALA A 257 -8.45 -19.35 1.52
N SER A 258 -8.10 -20.64 1.33
CA SER A 258 -7.29 -21.09 0.19
C SER A 258 -8.08 -21.85 -0.86
N GLU A 259 -7.75 -21.57 -2.13
CA GLU A 259 -8.28 -22.33 -3.25
C GLU A 259 -7.92 -23.82 -3.16
N PRO A 260 -8.82 -24.74 -3.55
CA PRO A 260 -8.51 -26.16 -3.64
C PRO A 260 -7.23 -26.41 -4.47
N ASN A 261 -6.39 -27.34 -4.01
CA ASN A 261 -5.13 -27.74 -4.65
C ASN A 261 -4.01 -26.68 -4.74
N SER A 262 -4.22 -25.46 -4.22
CA SER A 262 -3.18 -24.43 -4.17
C SER A 262 -1.98 -24.85 -3.30
N SER A 263 -0.79 -24.31 -3.60
CA SER A 263 0.43 -24.59 -2.82
C SER A 263 0.29 -24.15 -1.36
N VAL A 264 -0.32 -22.99 -1.12
CA VAL A 264 -0.57 -22.48 0.24
C VAL A 264 -1.48 -23.41 1.04
N ARG A 265 -2.51 -23.98 0.41
CA ARG A 265 -3.40 -24.96 1.05
C ARG A 265 -2.64 -26.21 1.49
N LYS A 266 -1.82 -26.77 0.61
CA LYS A 266 -1.02 -27.96 0.90
C LYS A 266 -0.08 -27.73 2.09
N LEU A 267 0.58 -26.57 2.12
CA LEU A 267 1.45 -26.19 3.24
C LEU A 267 0.66 -26.01 4.54
N ALA A 268 -0.52 -25.40 4.48
CA ALA A 268 -1.38 -25.23 5.65
C ALA A 268 -1.92 -26.57 6.19
N GLU A 269 -2.29 -27.51 5.30
CA GLU A 269 -2.71 -28.87 5.67
C GLU A 269 -1.57 -29.68 6.30
N GLN A 270 -0.35 -29.55 5.78
CA GLN A 270 0.85 -30.16 6.37
C GLN A 270 1.13 -29.60 7.76
N GLU A 271 1.07 -28.28 7.92
CA GLU A 271 1.31 -27.61 9.19
C GLU A 271 0.26 -27.98 10.23
N LYS A 272 -1.02 -27.96 9.86
CA LYS A 272 -2.13 -28.44 10.70
C LYS A 272 -1.89 -29.88 11.16
N SER A 273 -1.53 -30.78 10.25
CA SER A 273 -1.28 -32.20 10.56
C SER A 273 -0.07 -32.42 11.49
N ARG A 274 0.93 -31.53 11.43
CA ARG A 274 2.05 -31.53 12.37
C ARG A 274 1.60 -31.04 13.74
N LEU A 275 0.86 -29.93 13.81
CA LEU A 275 0.35 -29.34 15.06
C LEU A 275 -0.63 -30.26 15.80
N ASP A 276 -1.53 -30.96 15.08
CA ASP A 276 -2.46 -31.94 15.68
C ASP A 276 -1.73 -33.07 16.43
N ARG A 277 -0.49 -33.40 16.05
CA ARG A 277 0.34 -34.40 16.75
C ARG A 277 1.06 -33.83 17.98
N LEU A 278 1.22 -32.52 18.05
CA LEU A 278 1.93 -31.81 19.12
C LEU A 278 1.00 -31.26 20.20
N VAL A 279 -0.26 -31.02 19.86
CA VAL A 279 -1.33 -30.69 20.82
C VAL A 279 -2.00 -32.02 21.19
N PRO A 280 -1.55 -32.73 22.26
CA PRO A 280 -2.28 -33.91 22.71
C PRO A 280 -3.71 -33.50 23.02
N ALA A 281 -4.68 -34.28 22.53
CA ALA A 281 -6.08 -34.11 22.86
C ALA A 281 -6.20 -33.92 24.37
N THR A 282 -6.69 -32.74 24.79
CA THR A 282 -7.11 -32.51 26.16
C THR A 282 -7.98 -33.69 26.57
N VAL A 283 -7.46 -34.48 27.50
CA VAL A 283 -8.09 -35.57 28.26
C VAL A 283 -9.60 -35.69 27.97
N GLN A 284 -9.99 -36.71 27.21
CA GLN A 284 -11.39 -37.16 27.21
C GLN A 284 -11.80 -37.39 28.67
N PRO A 285 -12.88 -36.79 29.18
CA PRO A 285 -13.37 -37.13 30.50
C PRO A 285 -13.75 -38.61 30.48
N ALA A 286 -13.13 -39.40 31.36
CA ALA A 286 -13.45 -40.81 31.51
C ALA A 286 -14.95 -40.95 31.79
N SER A 287 -15.67 -41.58 30.86
CA SER A 287 -17.05 -42.00 31.04
C SER A 287 -17.10 -42.93 32.25
N LYS A 288 -17.86 -42.55 33.28
CA LYS A 288 -18.27 -43.46 34.36
C LYS A 288 -19.43 -44.32 33.90
#